data_AF-A0A1M5CE83-F1
#
_entry.id   AF-A0A1M5CE83-F1
#
_cell.length_a   1.000
_cell.length_b   1.000
_cell.length_c   1.000
_cell.angle_alpha   90.00
_cell.angle_beta   90.00
_cell.angle_gamma   90.00
#
_symmetry.space_group_name_H-M   'P 1'
#
loop_
_entity.id
_entity.type
_entity.pdbx_description
1 polymer ?
#
loop_
_entity_poly.entity_id
_entity_poly.type
_entity_poly.pdbx_seq_one_letter_code
_entity_poly.pdbx_strand_id
1 'polypeptide(L)'
;MEKMEIRTINLQELRINNMKQEENEVRIIEGHAAVFDKWSEELGFVVPFREKVSKGAFKESIEKDDIRALFNHDVNFVLGRNKSGTLFLEEDEKGLRV
;
A
#
# COMPACT_ATOMS: atom_id res chain seq x y z
N MET A 1 19.81 22.10 4.10
CA MET A 1 18.99 20.87 4.05
C MET A 1 19.40 20.11 2.80
N GLU A 2 19.95 18.92 2.97
CA GLU A 2 20.21 18.03 1.84
C GLU A 2 18.87 17.66 1.18
N LYS A 3 18.84 17.67 -0.16
CA LYS A 3 17.65 17.30 -0.92
C LYS A 3 17.33 15.83 -0.64
N MET A 4 16.14 15.59 -0.12
CA MET A 4 15.59 14.24 0.02
C MET A 4 15.44 13.65 -1.38
N GLU A 5 16.24 12.64 -1.69
CA GLU A 5 16.09 11.88 -2.92
C GLU A 5 14.91 10.91 -2.75
N ILE A 6 13.86 11.11 -3.55
CA ILE A 6 12.69 10.25 -3.57
C ILE A 6 12.79 9.38 -4.83
N ARG A 7 13.11 8.09 -4.66
CA ARG A 7 13.06 7.08 -5.73
C ARG A 7 11.80 6.25 -5.59
N THR A 8 10.70 6.67 -6.22
CA THR A 8 9.50 5.84 -6.33
C THR A 8 9.33 5.39 -7.77
N ILE A 9 8.86 4.16 -7.96
CA ILE A 9 8.09 3.80 -9.16
C ILE A 9 6.80 4.62 -9.19
N ASN A 10 6.23 4.89 -10.37
CA ASN A 10 4.99 5.67 -10.52
C ASN A 10 3.85 5.10 -9.63
N LEU A 11 3.71 5.64 -8.43
CA LEU A 11 2.61 5.38 -7.52
C LEU A 11 1.43 6.21 -7.99
N GLN A 12 0.30 5.58 -8.27
CA GLN A 12 -0.87 6.31 -8.77
C GLN A 12 -1.49 7.20 -7.68
N GLU A 13 -1.50 6.74 -6.42
CA GLU A 13 -2.03 7.57 -5.35
C GLU A 13 -1.61 7.05 -3.96
N LEU A 14 -0.80 7.83 -3.24
CA LEU A 14 -0.62 7.77 -1.79
C LEU A 14 -0.58 9.22 -1.29
N ARG A 15 -1.33 9.52 -0.22
CA ARG A 15 -1.42 10.87 0.35
C ARG A 15 -1.37 10.80 1.87
N ILE A 16 -0.87 11.87 2.48
CA ILE A 16 -0.94 12.07 3.92
C ILE A 16 -2.20 12.88 4.19
N ASN A 17 -3.08 12.33 5.02
CA ASN A 17 -4.29 12.99 5.47
C ASN A 17 -4.35 13.03 7.00
N ASN A 18 -5.25 13.85 7.52
CA ASN A 18 -5.50 13.94 8.95
C ASN A 18 -6.80 13.24 9.29
N MET A 19 -6.75 12.31 10.22
CA MET A 19 -7.91 11.64 10.80
C MET A 19 -8.16 12.21 12.19
N LYS A 20 -9.39 12.63 12.46
CA LYS A 20 -9.81 13.00 13.81
C LYS A 20 -10.03 11.73 14.62
N GLN A 21 -9.29 11.58 15.70
CA GLN A 21 -9.48 10.53 16.69
C GLN A 21 -9.71 11.21 18.03
N GLU A 22 -10.97 11.24 18.47
CA GLU A 22 -11.39 11.95 19.69
C GLU A 22 -11.00 13.45 19.64
N GLU A 23 -10.29 13.94 20.66
CA GLU A 23 -9.81 15.33 20.75
C GLU A 23 -8.47 15.55 20.01
N ASN A 24 -7.87 14.51 19.42
CA ASN A 24 -6.58 14.57 18.75
C ASN A 24 -6.69 14.39 17.22
N GLU A 25 -5.76 15.02 16.51
CA GLU A 25 -5.58 14.87 15.06
C GLU A 25 -4.38 13.97 14.79
N VAL A 26 -4.61 12.85 14.10
CA VAL A 26 -3.57 11.88 13.77
C VAL A 26 -3.32 11.90 12.27
N ARG A 27 -2.04 11.90 11.87
CA ARG A 27 -1.67 11.77 10.46
C ARG A 27 -1.79 10.32 10.03
N ILE A 28 -2.48 10.10 8.93
CA ILE A 28 -2.62 8.81 8.27
C ILE A 28 -2.03 8.88 6.87
N ILE A 29 -1.55 7.74 6.39
CA ILE A 29 -1.19 7.54 4.98
C ILE A 29 -2.36 6.77 4.38
N GLU A 30 -2.94 7.27 3.30
CA GLU A 30 -4.00 6.56 2.59
C GLU A 30 -3.77 6.55 1.07
N GLY A 31 -4.32 5.56 0.39
CA GLY A 31 -4.27 5.47 -1.07
C GLY A 31 -4.51 4.06 -1.60
N HIS A 32 -3.98 3.76 -2.78
CA HIS A 32 -4.10 2.44 -3.40
C HIS A 32 -2.72 1.79 -3.51
N ALA A 33 -2.48 0.76 -2.70
CA ALA A 33 -1.22 0.00 -2.75
C ALA A 33 -1.08 -0.84 -4.03
N ALA A 34 -2.20 -1.24 -4.62
CA ALA A 34 -2.29 -1.85 -5.94
C ALA A 34 -3.58 -1.42 -6.62
N VAL A 35 -3.58 -1.30 -7.96
CA VAL A 35 -4.79 -1.04 -8.74
C VAL A 35 -5.16 -2.26 -9.58
N PHE A 36 -6.45 -2.57 -9.63
CA PHE A 36 -6.95 -3.75 -10.32
C PHE A 36 -7.01 -3.55 -11.83
N ASP A 37 -6.94 -4.67 -12.53
CA ASP A 37 -7.18 -4.80 -13.96
C ASP A 37 -6.30 -3.92 -14.87
N LYS A 38 -5.22 -3.35 -14.31
CA LYS A 38 -4.21 -2.58 -15.03
C LYS A 38 -2.95 -3.42 -15.22
N TRP A 39 -2.44 -3.44 -16.44
CA TRP A 39 -1.14 -4.04 -16.73
C TRP A 39 -0.03 -3.27 -16.05
N SER A 40 0.93 -3.98 -15.46
CA SER A 40 2.20 -3.43 -15.00
C SER A 40 3.00 -2.81 -16.16
N GLU A 41 4.06 -2.10 -15.81
CA GLU A 41 5.18 -1.88 -16.74
C GLU A 41 5.76 -3.24 -17.17
N GLU A 42 6.60 -3.24 -18.21
CA GLU A 42 7.36 -4.44 -18.54
C GLU A 42 8.32 -4.76 -17.38
N LEU A 43 8.18 -5.96 -16.85
CA LEU A 43 9.00 -6.52 -15.77
C LEU A 43 9.87 -7.65 -16.33
N GLY A 44 10.84 -8.08 -15.53
CA GLY A 44 11.75 -9.18 -15.88
C GLY A 44 12.94 -8.70 -16.73
N PHE A 45 14.14 -9.10 -16.32
CA PHE A 45 15.38 -8.69 -17.00
C PHE A 45 15.78 -9.62 -18.15
N VAL A 46 15.56 -10.94 -17.98
CA VAL A 46 15.97 -11.98 -18.95
C VAL A 46 14.81 -12.39 -19.87
N VAL A 47 13.60 -12.46 -19.32
CA VAL A 47 12.37 -12.74 -20.07
C VAL A 47 11.35 -11.67 -19.69
N PRO A 48 10.98 -10.79 -20.63
CA PRO A 48 10.03 -9.72 -20.34
C PRO A 48 8.63 -10.30 -20.12
N PHE A 49 7.93 -9.81 -19.11
CA PHE A 49 6.53 -10.12 -18.87
C PHE A 49 5.77 -8.92 -18.30
N ARG A 50 4.45 -9.01 -18.33
CA ARG A 50 3.56 -8.04 -17.68
C ARG A 50 2.58 -8.80 -16.81
N GLU A 51 2.23 -8.22 -15.69
CA GLU A 51 1.26 -8.78 -14.76
C GLU A 51 0.08 -7.83 -14.57
N LYS A 52 -1.02 -8.40 -14.07
CA LYS A 52 -2.25 -7.70 -13.75
C LYS A 52 -2.82 -8.30 -12.48
N VAL A 53 -3.17 -7.45 -11.53
CA VAL A 53 -3.85 -7.88 -10.30
C VAL A 53 -5.35 -7.89 -10.57
N SER A 54 -5.98 -9.06 -10.42
CA SER A 54 -7.42 -9.20 -10.55
C SER A 54 -8.15 -8.77 -9.28
N LYS A 55 -9.39 -8.30 -9.43
CA LYS A 55 -10.29 -8.09 -8.29
C LYS A 55 -10.44 -9.39 -7.49
N GLY A 56 -10.42 -9.32 -6.17
CA GLY A 56 -10.47 -10.50 -5.31
C GLY A 56 -9.12 -11.12 -4.97
N ALA A 57 -8.02 -10.67 -5.59
CA ALA A 57 -6.70 -11.24 -5.38
C ALA A 57 -6.20 -11.12 -3.92
N PHE A 58 -6.68 -10.15 -3.15
CA PHE A 58 -6.23 -9.90 -1.78
C PHE A 58 -7.21 -10.36 -0.71
N LYS A 59 -8.46 -10.73 -1.07
CA LYS A 59 -9.53 -11.06 -0.10
C LYS A 59 -9.09 -12.06 0.97
N GLU A 60 -8.48 -13.17 0.55
CA GLU A 60 -8.05 -14.21 1.47
C GLU A 60 -6.98 -13.71 2.45
N SER A 61 -5.97 -13.00 1.96
CA SER A 61 -4.88 -12.48 2.79
C SER A 61 -5.35 -11.40 3.75
N ILE A 62 -6.25 -10.49 3.31
CA ILE A 62 -6.81 -9.45 4.20
C ILE A 62 -7.52 -10.09 5.41
N GLU A 63 -8.28 -11.17 5.18
CA GLU A 63 -8.97 -11.88 6.26
C GLU A 63 -8.01 -12.65 7.17
N LYS A 64 -7.09 -13.43 6.58
CA LYS A 64 -6.34 -14.46 7.31
C LYS A 64 -5.02 -13.95 7.86
N ASP A 65 -4.30 -13.15 7.10
CA ASP A 65 -2.87 -12.90 7.35
C ASP A 65 -2.62 -11.75 8.35
N ASP A 66 -1.42 -11.79 8.94
CA ASP A 66 -0.85 -10.69 9.71
C ASP A 66 -0.04 -9.76 8.81
N ILE A 67 -0.64 -8.65 8.39
CA ILE A 67 -0.09 -7.76 7.36
C ILE A 67 0.52 -6.53 8.01
N ARG A 68 1.72 -6.16 7.55
CA ARG A 68 2.52 -5.04 8.06
C ARG A 68 2.82 -4.06 6.94
N ALA A 69 2.54 -2.79 7.17
CA ALA A 69 3.08 -1.70 6.38
C ALA A 69 4.48 -1.37 6.93
N LEU A 70 5.51 -1.50 6.11
CA LEU A 70 6.91 -1.31 6.51
C LEU A 70 7.53 -0.14 5.77
N PHE A 71 8.39 0.61 6.46
CA PHE A 71 9.25 1.56 5.78
C PHE A 71 10.40 0.81 5.10
N ASN A 72 10.54 0.98 3.78
CA ASN A 72 11.63 0.42 2.98
C ASN A 72 11.81 -1.12 3.11
N HIS A 73 10.71 -1.86 3.31
CA HIS A 73 10.71 -3.31 3.56
C HIS A 73 11.50 -3.75 4.80
N ASP A 74 11.87 -2.83 5.70
CA ASP A 74 12.57 -3.16 6.93
C ASP A 74 11.58 -3.49 8.05
N VAL A 75 11.67 -4.71 8.56
CA VAL A 75 10.78 -5.24 9.62
C VAL A 75 10.96 -4.52 10.96
N ASN A 76 12.05 -3.77 11.14
CA ASN A 76 12.28 -2.96 12.33
C ASN A 76 11.50 -1.63 12.31
N PHE A 77 11.01 -1.20 11.15
CA PHE A 77 10.31 0.07 10.96
C PHE A 77 8.86 -0.15 10.51
N VAL A 78 8.01 -0.57 11.44
CA VAL A 78 6.58 -0.82 11.20
C VAL A 78 5.79 0.50 11.24
N LEU A 79 5.09 0.81 10.15
CA LEU A 79 4.21 1.98 10.03
C LEU A 79 2.78 1.67 10.48
N GLY A 80 2.32 0.43 10.28
CA GLY A 80 0.99 -0.01 10.67
C GLY A 80 0.83 -1.52 10.54
N ARG A 81 -0.14 -2.10 11.26
CA ARG A 81 -0.43 -3.53 11.25
C ARG A 81 -1.92 -3.80 11.43
N ASN A 82 -2.49 -4.68 10.59
CA ASN A 82 -3.93 -4.95 10.59
C ASN A 82 -4.40 -5.58 11.90
N LYS A 83 -3.64 -6.54 12.45
CA LYS A 83 -3.98 -7.21 13.72
C LYS A 83 -3.88 -6.30 14.95
N SER A 84 -3.18 -5.16 14.87
CA SER A 84 -3.14 -4.16 15.96
C SER A 84 -4.08 -2.98 15.73
N GLY A 85 -4.86 -2.96 14.64
CA GLY A 85 -5.82 -1.89 14.34
C GLY A 85 -5.19 -0.57 13.90
N THR A 86 -3.94 -0.57 13.42
CA THR A 86 -3.24 0.64 12.95
C THR A 86 -3.01 0.66 11.44
N LEU A 87 -3.43 -0.40 10.74
CA LEU A 87 -3.48 -0.49 9.29
C LEU A 87 -4.84 -1.03 8.88
N PHE A 88 -5.49 -0.37 7.94
CA PHE A 88 -6.79 -0.78 7.40
C PHE A 88 -6.59 -1.14 5.94
N LEU A 89 -7.12 -2.29 5.51
CA LEU A 89 -6.97 -2.80 4.16
C LEU A 89 -8.34 -3.20 3.64
N GLU A 90 -8.67 -2.77 2.44
CA GLU A 90 -9.95 -3.09 1.79
C GLU A 90 -9.76 -3.17 0.28
N GLU A 91 -10.45 -4.09 -0.38
CA GLU A 91 -10.60 -4.03 -1.84
C GLU A 91 -11.78 -3.14 -2.21
N ASP A 92 -11.54 -2.09 -2.98
CA ASP A 92 -12.59 -1.27 -3.59
C ASP A 92 -12.68 -1.51 -5.11
N GLU A 93 -13.50 -0.72 -5.81
CA GLU A 93 -13.68 -0.86 -7.25
C GLU A 93 -12.38 -0.65 -8.06
N LYS A 94 -11.45 0.17 -7.52
CA LYS A 94 -10.20 0.59 -8.16
C LYS A 94 -9.02 -0.30 -7.77
N GLY A 95 -8.94 -0.78 -6.54
CA GLY A 95 -7.74 -1.47 -6.06
C GLY A 95 -7.75 -1.90 -4.60
N LEU A 96 -6.55 -2.21 -4.10
CA LEU A 96 -6.30 -2.41 -2.67
C LEU A 96 -6.12 -1.05 -2.00
N ARG A 97 -7.16 -0.60 -1.30
CA ARG A 97 -7.17 0.61 -0.50
C ARG A 97 -6.45 0.38 0.83
N VAL A 98 -5.61 1.33 1.21
CA VAL A 98 -4.86 1.38 2.47
C VAL A 98 -5.02 2.72 3.17
#